data_AF-A0A2E3UNY5-F1
#
_entry.id   AF-A0A2E3UNY5-F1
#
_cell.length_a   1.000
_cell.length_b   1.000
_cell.length_c   1.000
_cell.angle_alpha   90.00
_cell.angle_beta   90.00
_cell.angle_gamma   90.00
#
_symmetry.space_group_name_H-M   'P 1'
#
loop_
_entity.id
_entity.type
_entity.pdbx_description
1 polymer ?
#
loop_
_entity_poly.entity_id
_entity_poly.type
_entity_poly.pdbx_seq_one_letter_code
_entity_poly.pdbx_strand_id
1 'polypeptide(L)'
;MKNKTIQSAASGARPLLYLVSGIVVVLTGLIGSSFGSVWSGQVYELFAGIQIMEYIEMYVPYFPFVPFLPIFTITLGAFLILKSKE
;
A
#
# COMPACT_ATOMS: atom_id res chain seq x y z
N MET A 1 6.07 40.13 -1.02
CA MET A 1 6.45 39.29 -2.19
C MET A 1 6.89 37.87 -1.81
N LYS A 2 7.65 37.63 -0.73
CA LYS A 2 8.10 36.27 -0.30
C LYS A 2 6.99 35.23 -0.07
N ASN A 3 5.80 35.65 0.37
CA ASN A 3 4.72 34.72 0.71
C ASN A 3 4.12 34.01 -0.52
N LYS A 4 4.14 34.66 -1.69
CA LYS A 4 3.55 34.13 -2.94
C LYS A 4 4.41 33.01 -3.56
N THR A 5 5.72 33.09 -3.41
CA THR A 5 6.69 32.13 -3.96
C THR A 5 6.68 30.80 -3.20
N ILE A 6 6.58 30.85 -1.86
CA ILE A 6 6.52 29.64 -1.02
C ILE A 6 5.19 28.89 -1.24
N GLN A 7 4.10 29.65 -1.38
CA GLN A 7 2.77 29.08 -1.62
C GLN A 7 2.66 28.41 -3.00
N SER A 8 3.32 28.98 -4.03
CA SER A 8 3.41 28.39 -5.37
C SER A 8 4.29 27.13 -5.41
N ALA A 9 5.42 27.12 -4.71
CA ALA A 9 6.29 25.94 -4.62
C ALA A 9 5.62 24.78 -3.85
N ALA A 10 4.91 25.08 -2.75
CA ALA A 10 4.17 24.08 -1.98
C ALA A 10 2.98 23.48 -2.75
N SER A 11 2.39 24.26 -3.66
CA SER A 11 1.31 23.80 -4.55
C SER A 11 1.81 22.75 -5.55
N GLY A 12 3.00 22.93 -6.13
CA GLY A 12 3.60 21.96 -7.05
C GLY A 12 4.25 20.74 -6.38
N ALA A 13 4.65 20.85 -5.10
CA ALA A 13 5.29 19.76 -4.38
C ALA A 13 4.31 18.63 -4.00
N ARG A 14 3.07 18.96 -3.64
CA ARG A 14 2.04 17.98 -3.25
C ARG A 14 1.70 16.96 -4.35
N PRO A 15 1.38 17.36 -5.60
CA PRO A 15 1.10 16.40 -6.67
C PRO A 15 2.33 15.55 -6.98
N LEU A 16 3.53 16.13 -6.98
CA LEU A 16 4.77 15.37 -7.17
C LEU A 16 5.00 14.32 -6.07
N LEU A 17 4.75 14.67 -4.81
CA LEU A 17 4.85 13.74 -3.69
C LEU A 17 3.85 12.58 -3.82
N TYR A 18 2.60 12.85 -4.20
CA TYR A 18 1.61 11.80 -4.44
C TYR A 18 1.99 10.89 -5.62
N LEU A 19 2.54 11.45 -6.69
CA LEU A 19 2.98 10.68 -7.85
C LEU A 19 4.14 9.75 -7.48
N VAL A 20 5.20 10.29 -6.86
CA VAL A 20 6.39 9.52 -6.50
C VAL A 20 6.05 8.45 -5.47
N SER A 21 5.33 8.81 -4.41
CA SER A 21 4.89 7.84 -3.40
C SER A 21 3.99 6.77 -4.01
N GLY A 22 3.06 7.14 -4.89
CA GLY A 22 2.18 6.20 -5.57
C GLY A 22 2.95 5.18 -6.43
N ILE A 23 3.94 5.64 -7.21
CA ILE A 23 4.80 4.74 -8.01
C ILE A 23 5.58 3.78 -7.09
N VAL A 24 6.21 4.29 -6.03
CA VAL A 24 6.97 3.47 -5.09
C VAL A 24 6.08 2.41 -4.44
N VAL A 25 4.86 2.79 -4.04
CA VAL A 25 3.89 1.88 -3.42
C VAL A 25 3.43 0.81 -4.42
N VAL A 26 3.12 1.16 -5.67
CA VAL A 26 2.79 0.16 -6.71
C VAL A 26 3.93 -0.84 -6.91
N LEU A 27 5.17 -0.35 -7.06
CA LEU A 27 6.34 -1.21 -7.24
C LEU A 27 6.55 -2.13 -6.04
N THR A 28 6.35 -1.61 -4.82
CA THR A 28 6.44 -2.40 -3.59
C THR A 28 5.41 -3.52 -3.58
N GLY A 29 4.16 -3.26 -3.97
CA GLY A 29 3.13 -4.28 -4.08
C GLY A 29 3.43 -5.34 -5.16
N LEU A 30 4.00 -4.94 -6.30
CA LEU A 30 4.42 -5.86 -7.37
C LEU A 30 5.60 -6.75 -6.95
N ILE A 31 6.58 -6.20 -6.24
CA ILE A 31 7.69 -6.98 -5.68
C ILE A 31 7.15 -7.91 -4.59
N GLY A 32 6.30 -7.40 -3.69
CA GLY A 32 5.67 -8.16 -2.62
C GLY A 32 4.86 -9.34 -3.13
N SER A 33 4.13 -9.19 -4.25
CA SER A 33 3.38 -10.30 -4.86
C SER A 33 4.29 -11.40 -5.42
N SER A 34 5.52 -11.05 -5.79
CA SER A 34 6.51 -12.00 -6.35
C SER A 34 7.28 -12.76 -5.25
N PHE A 35 7.42 -12.18 -4.05
CA PHE A 35 8.22 -12.73 -2.94
C PHE A 35 7.41 -12.88 -1.65
N GLY A 36 6.26 -13.55 -1.73
CA GLY A 36 5.33 -13.76 -0.61
C GLY A 36 5.99 -14.33 0.66
N SER A 37 6.96 -15.24 0.51
CA SER A 37 7.63 -15.94 1.61
C SER A 37 8.43 -15.03 2.55
N VAL A 38 8.81 -13.82 2.11
CA VAL A 38 9.65 -12.90 2.90
C VAL A 38 8.84 -12.13 3.95
N TRP A 39 7.53 -11.97 3.72
CA TRP A 39 6.67 -11.10 4.53
C TRP A 39 5.40 -11.79 5.01
N SER A 40 5.03 -12.96 4.45
CA SER A 40 3.83 -13.67 4.83
C SER A 40 3.81 -14.03 6.31
N GLY A 41 4.94 -14.47 6.88
CA GLY A 41 5.05 -14.82 8.30
C GLY A 41 4.68 -13.66 9.23
N GLN A 42 5.19 -12.46 8.95
CA GLN A 42 4.87 -11.25 9.71
C GLN A 42 3.38 -10.89 9.60
N VAL A 43 2.77 -11.13 8.44
CA VAL A 43 1.33 -10.93 8.25
C VAL A 43 0.53 -11.94 9.06
N TYR A 44 0.92 -13.21 9.07
CA TYR A 44 0.30 -14.19 9.97
C TYR A 44 0.40 -13.78 11.44
N GLU A 45 1.56 -13.29 11.89
CA GLU A 45 1.74 -12.82 13.26
C GLU A 45 0.84 -11.62 13.61
N LEU A 46 0.65 -10.67 12.68
CA LEU A 46 -0.24 -9.52 12.90
C LEU A 46 -1.69 -9.93 13.17
N PHE A 47 -2.12 -11.08 12.64
CA PHE A 47 -3.48 -11.57 12.76
C PHE A 47 -3.60 -12.78 13.71
N ALA A 48 -2.48 -13.27 14.25
CA ALA A 48 -2.46 -14.35 15.21
C ALA A 48 -3.24 -13.97 16.48
N GLY A 49 -4.13 -14.85 16.93
CA GLY A 49 -4.96 -14.62 18.12
C GLY A 49 -6.20 -13.76 17.88
N ILE A 50 -6.48 -13.34 16.64
CA ILE A 50 -7.77 -12.76 16.27
C ILE A 50 -8.75 -13.90 15.98
N GLN A 51 -9.73 -14.11 16.86
CA GLN A 51 -10.67 -15.25 16.77
C GLN A 51 -11.39 -15.37 15.41
N ILE A 52 -11.76 -14.25 14.78
CA ILE A 52 -12.39 -14.30 13.45
C ILE A 52 -11.43 -14.86 12.38
N MET A 53 -10.13 -14.65 12.53
CA MET A 53 -9.12 -15.13 11.58
C MET A 53 -8.84 -16.63 11.72
N GLU A 54 -8.83 -17.14 12.95
CA GLU A 54 -8.75 -18.60 13.20
C GLU A 54 -9.94 -19.33 12.57
N TYR A 55 -11.13 -18.75 12.65
CA TYR A 55 -12.32 -19.28 11.98
C TYR A 55 -12.19 -19.25 10.45
N ILE A 56 -11.68 -18.16 9.88
CA ILE A 56 -11.51 -18.03 8.43
C ILE A 56 -10.46 -19.03 7.92
N GLU A 57 -9.35 -19.23 8.62
CA GLU A 57 -8.32 -20.21 8.29
C GLU A 57 -8.87 -21.64 8.16
N MET A 58 -9.87 -21.99 8.97
CA MET A 58 -10.49 -23.31 8.90
C MET A 58 -11.22 -23.59 7.57
N TYR A 59 -11.66 -22.54 6.86
CA TYR A 59 -12.46 -22.67 5.63
C TYR A 59 -11.68 -22.36 4.35
N VAL A 60 -10.49 -21.77 4.43
CA VAL A 60 -9.72 -21.37 3.26
C VAL A 60 -8.34 -22.04 3.30
N PRO A 61 -7.91 -22.75 2.25
CA PRO A 61 -6.64 -23.50 2.23
C PRO A 61 -5.38 -22.62 2.33
N TYR A 62 -5.53 -21.30 2.31
CA TYR A 62 -4.47 -20.31 2.46
C TYR A 62 -5.03 -19.07 3.16
N PHE A 63 -4.20 -18.43 3.99
CA PHE A 63 -4.62 -17.22 4.68
C PHE A 63 -4.91 -16.11 3.66
N PRO A 64 -6.12 -15.55 3.65
CA PRO A 64 -6.57 -14.67 2.56
C PRO A 64 -5.68 -13.43 2.40
N PHE A 65 -5.02 -12.96 3.48
CA PHE A 65 -4.23 -11.73 3.44
C PHE A 65 -2.93 -11.84 2.63
N VAL A 66 -2.41 -13.04 2.39
CA VAL A 66 -1.15 -13.22 1.64
C VAL A 66 -1.28 -12.79 0.17
N PRO A 67 -2.40 -13.03 -0.53
CA PRO A 67 -2.63 -12.37 -1.82
C PRO A 67 -3.20 -10.94 -1.68
N PHE A 68 -4.00 -10.64 -0.64
CA PHE A 68 -4.68 -9.33 -0.54
C PHE A 68 -3.75 -8.17 -0.19
N LEU A 69 -2.69 -8.38 0.59
CA LEU A 69 -1.80 -7.28 0.99
C LEU A 69 -1.05 -6.67 -0.22
N PRO A 70 -0.48 -7.46 -1.15
CA PRO A 70 0.07 -6.94 -2.40
C PRO A 70 -0.97 -6.21 -3.25
N ILE A 71 -2.17 -6.77 -3.40
CA ILE A 71 -3.27 -6.14 -4.16
C ILE A 71 -3.64 -4.80 -3.54
N PHE A 72 -3.87 -4.77 -2.23
CA PHE A 72 -4.17 -3.55 -1.48
C PHE A 72 -3.08 -2.49 -1.67
N THR A 73 -1.81 -2.90 -1.58
CA THR A 73 -0.66 -2.02 -1.78
C THR A 73 -0.68 -1.42 -3.20
N ILE A 74 -0.89 -2.24 -4.23
CA ILE A 74 -0.99 -1.77 -5.62
C ILE A 74 -2.15 -0.79 -5.79
N THR A 75 -3.34 -1.11 -5.25
CA THR A 75 -4.52 -0.25 -5.32
C THR A 75 -4.28 1.09 -4.62
N LEU A 76 -3.66 1.08 -3.44
CA LEU A 76 -3.31 2.30 -2.71
C LEU A 76 -2.33 3.17 -3.52
N GLY A 77 -1.30 2.55 -4.11
CA GLY A 77 -0.35 3.27 -4.97
C GLY A 77 -1.03 3.88 -6.20
N ALA A 78 -1.91 3.13 -6.86
CA ALA A 78 -2.71 3.64 -7.99
C ALA A 78 -3.61 4.81 -7.58
N PHE A 79 -4.24 4.74 -6.40
CA PHE A 79 -5.02 5.83 -5.84
C PHE A 79 -4.19 7.10 -5.61
N LEU A 80 -2.97 6.97 -5.06
CA LEU A 80 -2.05 8.11 -4.88
C LEU A 80 -1.65 8.73 -6.23
N ILE A 81 -1.40 7.91 -7.26
CA ILE A 81 -1.12 8.41 -8.62
C ILE A 81 -2.33 9.18 -9.16
N LEU A 82 -3.56 8.69 -8.98
CA LEU A 82 -4.75 9.43 -9.41
C LEU A 82 -4.86 10.77 -8.68
N LYS A 83 -4.64 10.77 -7.36
CA LYS A 83 -4.68 11.97 -6.53
C LYS A 83 -3.59 13.00 -6.84
N SER A 84 -2.50 12.57 -7.50
CA SER A 84 -1.47 13.50 -7.99
C SER A 84 -1.93 14.38 -9.16
N LYS A 85 -3.06 14.02 -9.80
CA LYS A 85 -3.63 14.72 -10.95
C LYS A 85 -4.80 15.64 -10.58
N GLU A 86 -5.26 15.56 -9.34
CA GLU A 86 -6.29 16.43 -8.73
C GLU A 86 -5.65 17.72 -8.20
#